data_AF-W7WI24-F1
#
_entry.id   AF-W7WI24-F1
#
_cell.length_a   1.000
_cell.length_b   1.000
_cell.length_c   1.000
_cell.angle_alpha   90.00
_cell.angle_beta   90.00
_cell.angle_gamma   90.00
#
_symmetry.space_group_name_H-M   'P 1'
#
loop_
_entity.id
_entity.type
_entity.pdbx_description
1 polymer ?
#
loop_
_entity_poly.entity_id
_entity_poly.type
_entity_poly.pdbx_seq_one_letter_code
_entity_poly.pdbx_strand_id
1 'polypeptide(L)' 'MEVIDRITANVNRPAQVKLLRDLCDTMLAGSLCAMGGMTPYPVLSALDHYPEDFGLATPDRAAA' A
#
# COMPACT_ATOMS: atom_id res chain seq x y z
N MET A 1 1.92 16.42 -5.69
CA MET A 1 1.50 15.70 -4.47
C MET A 1 0.96 14.36 -4.91
N GLU A 2 1.67 13.30 -4.55
CA GLU A 2 1.38 11.91 -4.91
C GLU A 2 0.49 11.21 -3.85
N VAL A 3 0.12 9.95 -4.09
CA VAL A 3 -0.76 9.18 -3.18
C VAL A 3 -0.15 9.03 -1.78
N ILE A 4 1.15 8.72 -1.68
CA ILE A 4 1.85 8.57 -0.39
C ILE A 4 1.85 9.89 0.39
N ASP A 5 2.06 11.02 -0.28
CA ASP A 5 2.00 12.35 0.36
C ASP A 5 0.62 12.62 0.99
N ARG A 6 -0.45 12.14 0.34
CA ARG A 6 -1.82 12.31 0.87
C ARG A 6 -2.06 11.44 2.09
N ILE A 7 -1.46 10.24 2.14
CA ILE A 7 -1.54 9.34 3.29
C ILE A 7 -0.81 9.95 4.49
N THR A 8 0.41 10.46 4.28
CA THR A 8 1.21 11.11 5.34
C THR A 8 0.54 12.40 5.83
N ALA A 9 -0.09 13.18 4.94
CA ALA A 9 -0.87 14.38 5.28
C ALA A 9 -2.26 14.09 5.89
N ASN A 10 -2.62 12.83 6.13
CA ASN A 10 -3.92 12.41 6.69
C ASN A 10 -5.14 12.81 5.84
N VAL A 11 -4.98 12.90 4.51
CA VAL A 11 -6.05 13.30 3.59
C VAL A 11 -6.78 12.07 3.06
N ASN A 12 -7.94 11.77 3.66
CA ASN A 12 -8.81 10.65 3.25
C ASN A 12 -8.05 9.31 3.14
N ARG A 13 -7.30 8.95 4.19
CA ARG A 13 -6.40 7.78 4.22
C ARG A 13 -7.03 6.48 3.69
N PRO A 14 -8.27 6.08 4.06
CA PRO A 14 -8.84 4.84 3.55
C PRO A 14 -8.97 4.80 2.02
N ALA A 15 -9.37 5.92 1.42
CA ALA A 15 -9.47 6.02 -0.05
C ALA A 15 -8.09 6.01 -0.72
N GLN A 16 -7.09 6.67 -0.12
CA GLN A 16 -5.73 6.67 -0.67
C GLN A 16 -5.05 5.32 -0.57
N VAL A 17 -5.25 4.58 0.53
CA VAL A 17 -4.70 3.23 0.68
C VAL A 17 -5.32 2.28 -0.34
N LYS A 18 -6.63 2.39 -0.60
CA LYS A 18 -7.28 1.62 -1.67
C LYS A 18 -6.65 1.93 -3.04
N LEU A 19 -6.51 3.22 -3.36
CA LEU A 19 -5.87 3.65 -4.62
C LEU A 19 -4.42 3.15 -4.74
N LEU A 20 -3.67 3.15 -3.63
CA LEU A 20 -2.30 2.65 -3.59
C LEU A 20 -2.24 1.14 -3.88
N ARG A 21 -3.19 0.35 -3.35
CA ARG A 21 -3.31 -1.09 -3.66
C ARG A 21 -3.66 -1.33 -5.12
N ASP A 22 -4.64 -0.61 -5.66
CA ASP A 22 -5.05 -0.73 -7.08
C ASP A 22 -3.86 -0.38 -8.02
N LEU A 23 -3.05 0.61 -7.65
CA LEU A 23 -1.82 0.95 -8.38
C LEU A 23 -0.78 -0.18 -8.31
N CYS A 24 -0.58 -0.75 -7.12
CA CYS A 24 0.34 -1.88 -6.92
C CYS A 24 -0.07 -3.09 -7.76
N ASP A 25 -1.36 -3.42 -7.83
CA ASP A 25 -1.90 -4.49 -8.66
C ASP A 25 -1.66 -4.22 -10.15
N THR A 26 -1.86 -2.98 -10.58
CA THR A 26 -1.57 -2.56 -11.96
C THR A 26 -0.08 -2.71 -12.29
N MET A 27 0.80 -2.34 -11.37
CA MET A 27 2.25 -2.49 -11.55
C MET A 27 2.68 -3.96 -11.60
N LEU A 28 2.08 -4.82 -10.77
CA LEU A 28 2.33 -6.26 -10.78
C LEU A 28 1.94 -6.89 -12.12
N ALA A 29 0.76 -6.54 -12.64
CA ALA A 29 0.24 -7.13 -13.87
C ALA A 29 0.80 -6.48 -15.17
N GLY A 30 1.17 -5.20 -15.12
CA GLY A 30 1.50 -4.40 -16.29
C GLY A 30 2.99 -4.13 -16.51
N SER A 31 3.86 -4.47 -15.56
CA SER A 31 5.30 -4.21 -15.69
C SER A 31 5.97 -5.22 -16.63
N LEU A 32 6.66 -4.71 -17.65
CA LEU A 32 7.41 -5.51 -18.62
C LEU A 32 8.81 -5.94 -18.12
N CYS A 33 9.27 -5.37 -17.00
CA CYS A 33 10.54 -5.72 -16.38
C CYS A 33 10.33 -6.20 -14.95
N ALA A 34 11.20 -7.11 -14.49
CA ALA A 34 11.14 -7.66 -13.14
C ALA A 34 11.25 -6.57 -12.06
N MET A 35 12.03 -5.51 -12.32
CA MET A 35 12.14 -4.38 -11.39
C MET A 35 10.79 -3.69 -11.15
N GLY A 36 10.02 -3.43 -12.22
CA GLY A 36 8.69 -2.83 -12.11
C GLY A 36 7.70 -3.72 -11.36
N GLY A 37 7.72 -5.03 -11.64
CA GLY A 37 6.85 -6.00 -10.98
C GLY A 37 7.21 -6.28 -9.51
N MET A 38 8.46 -6.06 -9.09
CA MET A 38 8.89 -6.27 -7.71
C MET A 38 8.76 -5.02 -6.82
N THR A 39 8.64 -3.84 -7.41
CA THR A 39 8.48 -2.57 -6.67
C THR A 39 7.24 -2.54 -5.76
N PRO A 40 6.09 -3.17 -6.12
CA PRO A 40 4.91 -3.23 -5.25
C PRO A 40 5.08 -4.11 -4.01
N TYR A 41 6.01 -5.09 -4.01
CA TYR A 41 6.15 -6.04 -2.91
C TYR A 41 6.44 -5.41 -1.54
N PRO A 42 7.44 -4.51 -1.38
CA PRO A 42 7.66 -3.85 -0.10
C PRO A 42 6.46 -2.99 0.33
N VAL A 43 5.74 -2.39 -0.62
CA VAL A 43 4.57 -1.54 -0.33
C VAL A 43 3.40 -2.38 0.19
N LEU A 44 3.06 -3.46 -0.51
CA LEU A 44 1.99 -4.38 -0.11
C LEU A 44 2.31 -5.03 1.23
N SER A 45 3.56 -5.49 1.42
CA SER A 45 4.02 -6.04 2.70
C SER A 45 3.84 -5.05 3.85
N ALA A 46 4.20 -3.77 3.65
CA ALA A 46 4.01 -2.74 4.67
C ALA A 46 2.52 -2.51 4.99
N LEU A 47 1.66 -2.45 3.96
CA LEU A 47 0.21 -2.29 4.13
C LEU A 47 -0.46 -3.46 4.85
N ASP A 48 0.06 -4.68 4.68
CA ASP A 48 -0.51 -5.89 5.27
C ASP A 48 -0.02 -6.12 6.71
N HIS A 49 1.25 -5.84 7.01
CA HIS A 49 1.85 -6.12 8.32
C HIS A 49 1.84 -4.93 9.27
N TYR A 50 1.86 -3.70 8.75
CA TYR A 50 1.89 -2.45 9.54
C TYR A 50 0.75 -1.49 9.12
N PRO A 51 -0.51 -1.94 9.06
CA PRO A 51 -1.64 -1.11 8.63
C PRO A 51 -1.84 0.16 9.49
N GLU A 52 -1.43 0.12 10.76
CA GLU A 52 -1.45 1.26 11.68
C GLU A 52 -0.67 2.48 11.17
N ASP A 53 0.45 2.27 10.48
CA ASP A 53 1.29 3.34 9.93
C ASP A 53 0.57 4.11 8.81
N PHE A 54 -0.43 3.48 8.21
CA PHE A 54 -1.28 4.04 7.17
C PHE A 54 -2.64 4.52 7.72
N GLY A 55 -2.83 4.51 9.05
CA GLY A 55 -4.06 4.93 9.72
C GLY A 55 -5.24 3.98 9.50
N LEU A 56 -4.96 2.70 9.20
CA LEU A 56 -5.97 1.65 9.12
C LEU A 56 -6.09 0.92 10.46
N ALA A 57 -7.23 0.28 10.68
CA ALA A 57 -7.41 -0.59 11.83
C ALA A 57 -6.48 -1.80 11.72
N THR A 58 -5.70 -2.06 12.75
CA THR A 58 -4.90 -3.28 12.85
C THR A 58 -5.85 -4.48 12.91
N PRO A 59 -5.77 -5.45 11.98
CA PRO A 59 -6.42 -6.72 12.19
C PRO A 59 -5.75 -7.33 13.44
N ASP A 60 -6.57 -7.73 14.41
CA ASP A 60 -6.17 -8.33 15.68
C ASP A 60 -4.94 -9.23 15.45
N ARG A 61 -3.76 -8.83 15.95
CA ARG A 61 -2.54 -9.63 15.90
C ARG A 61 -2.66 -10.78 16.90
N ALA A 62 -3.63 -11.66 16.68
CA ALA A 62 -3.62 -13.01 17.15
C ALA A 62 -2.98 -13.86 16.04
N ALA A 63 -1.89 -14.55 16.39
CA ALA A 63 -1.10 -15.46 15.55
C ALA A 63 0.02 -14.82 14.69
N ALA A 64 1.13 -14.50 15.36
CA ALA A 64 2.46 -14.96 14.95
C ALA A 64 3.27 -15.31 16.20
#